data_AF-A0A4S5BJ86-F1
#
_entry.id   AF-A0A4S5BJ86-F1
#
_cell.length_a   1.000
_cell.length_b   1.000
_cell.length_c   1.000
_cell.angle_alpha   90.00
_cell.angle_beta   90.00
_cell.angle_gamma   90.00
#
_symmetry.space_group_name_H-M   'P 1'
#
loop_
_entity.id
_entity.type
_entity.pdbx_description
1 polymer ?
#
loop_
_entity_poly.entity_id
_entity_poly.type
_entity_poly.pdbx_seq_one_letter_code
_entity_poly.pdbx_strand_id
1 'polypeptide(L)'
;MNNNEKLRALLALPPILPSASTALVVPQMPPQQVVSGDREVDAVLWLQAVIATGDTGLIDKALESAKAITTPMKELALRYGNHLARTHGAFAAALSSFGFGELEDQAKRAKEKAARRHEALSHFGDEKTLFADTAAEKACKTALRGLKQQGYPYYDPAAAAERFSAREALQPHTLDDCLYAMEHWDKLYWLRAAWENSGDQWPQVQAHDNYCFAMLANIRPRSQEEAIRVLEYLDDDRMDRNEAAAILRNLVVSGWGFKNYAVMTESSLTV
;
A
#
# COMPACT_ATOMS: atom_id res chain seq x y z
N MET A 1 19.39 -22.11 4.49
CA MET A 1 19.82 -20.72 4.23
C MET A 1 19.25 -19.84 5.32
N ASN A 2 20.06 -18.95 5.89
CA ASN A 2 19.60 -17.99 6.89
C ASN A 2 19.18 -16.69 6.22
N ASN A 3 18.33 -15.92 6.90
CA ASN A 3 17.91 -14.60 6.44
C ASN A 3 19.13 -13.66 6.30
N ASN A 4 19.03 -12.70 5.39
CA ASN A 4 20.06 -11.70 5.22
C ASN A 4 19.88 -10.55 6.23
N GLU A 5 20.61 -10.62 7.34
CA GLU A 5 20.57 -9.59 8.39
C GLU A 5 21.01 -8.20 7.90
N LYS A 6 21.90 -8.11 6.90
CA LYS A 6 22.33 -6.82 6.34
C LYS A 6 21.20 -6.16 5.55
N LEU A 7 20.49 -6.96 4.75
CA LEU A 7 19.29 -6.50 4.03
C LEU A 7 18.21 -6.06 5.03
N ARG A 8 17.93 -6.88 6.05
CA ARG A 8 16.90 -6.57 7.04
C ARG A 8 17.21 -5.31 7.84
N ALA A 9 18.47 -5.12 8.23
CA ALA A 9 18.92 -3.91 8.90
C ALA A 9 18.85 -2.67 7.99
N LEU A 10 19.18 -2.82 6.70
CA LEU A 10 19.11 -1.71 5.74
C LEU A 10 17.66 -1.22 5.53
N LEU A 11 16.71 -2.16 5.50
CA LEU A 11 15.28 -1.92 5.27
C LEU A 11 14.47 -1.79 6.57
N ALA A 12 15.12 -1.78 7.73
CA ALA A 12 14.41 -1.51 8.97
C ALA A 12 13.96 -0.03 8.99
N LEU A 13 12.67 0.21 9.26
CA LEU A 13 12.22 1.56 9.55
C LEU A 13 12.87 2.05 10.86
N PRO A 14 13.08 3.37 11.01
CA PRO A 14 13.56 3.91 12.28
C PRO A 14 12.67 3.45 13.44
N PRO A 15 13.21 3.22 14.65
CA PRO A 15 12.37 2.82 15.79
C PRO A 15 11.36 3.93 16.12
N ILE A 16 10.17 3.53 16.60
CA ILE A 16 9.13 4.47 17.01
C ILE A 16 9.66 5.34 18.16
N LEU A 17 9.62 6.66 17.95
CA LEU A 17 9.93 7.64 18.97
C LEU A 17 8.64 7.92 19.78
N PRO A 18 8.67 7.81 21.12
CA PRO A 18 7.53 8.22 21.93
C PRO A 18 7.30 9.72 21.74
N SER A 19 6.05 10.10 21.42
CA SER A 19 5.69 11.50 21.24
C SER A 19 5.96 12.28 22.53
N ALA A 20 6.82 13.29 22.46
CA ALA A 20 7.08 14.22 23.57
C ALA A 20 5.98 15.29 23.70
N SER A 21 5.01 15.33 22.78
CA SER A 21 3.97 16.35 22.75
C SER A 21 2.73 15.92 23.54
N THR A 22 2.44 16.63 24.61
CA THR A 22 1.17 16.57 25.36
C THR A 22 0.19 17.67 24.94
N ALA A 23 0.46 18.37 23.84
CA ALA A 23 -0.38 19.48 23.39
C ALA A 23 -1.73 18.96 22.88
N LEU A 24 -2.80 19.27 23.60
CA LEU A 24 -4.17 19.09 23.14
C LEU A 24 -4.43 20.03 21.96
N VAL A 25 -4.35 19.49 20.75
CA VAL A 25 -4.83 20.20 19.55
C VAL A 25 -6.36 20.09 19.56
N VAL A 26 -7.05 21.21 19.73
CA VAL A 26 -8.51 21.24 19.58
C VAL A 26 -8.83 21.09 18.09
N PRO A 27 -9.56 20.04 17.67
CA PRO A 27 -9.94 19.85 16.27
C PRO A 27 -10.78 21.03 15.81
N GLN A 28 -10.34 21.72 14.76
CA GLN A 28 -11.12 22.81 14.17
C GLN A 28 -12.12 22.24 13.19
N MET A 29 -13.40 22.56 13.39
CA MET A 29 -14.44 22.20 12.43
C MET A 29 -14.36 23.13 11.21
N PRO A 30 -14.53 22.59 9.99
CA PRO A 30 -14.63 23.42 8.81
C PRO A 30 -15.85 24.34 8.89
N PRO A 31 -15.76 25.57 8.37
CA PRO A 31 -16.90 26.48 8.33
C PRO A 31 -18.01 25.89 7.45
N GLN A 32 -19.26 26.10 7.85
CA GLN A 32 -20.40 25.74 7.02
C GLN A 32 -20.47 26.67 5.80
N GLN A 33 -20.65 26.09 4.61
CA GLN A 33 -20.70 26.82 3.36
C GLN A 33 -22.00 26.53 2.62
N VAL A 34 -22.46 27.49 1.82
CA VAL A 34 -23.59 27.34 0.90
C VAL A 34 -22.99 27.17 -0.49
N VAL A 35 -23.00 25.95 -1.01
CA VAL A 35 -22.36 25.59 -2.29
C VAL A 35 -23.41 25.50 -3.39
N SER A 36 -24.43 24.67 -3.20
CA SER A 36 -25.50 24.48 -4.17
C SER A 36 -26.75 25.31 -3.87
N GLY A 37 -26.90 25.80 -2.64
CA GLY A 37 -28.12 26.45 -2.15
C GLY A 37 -29.23 25.46 -1.75
N ASP A 38 -28.99 24.15 -1.89
CA ASP A 38 -29.84 23.10 -1.35
C ASP A 38 -29.30 22.71 0.02
N ARG A 39 -30.11 22.93 1.05
CA ARG A 39 -29.72 22.74 2.46
C ARG A 39 -29.26 21.31 2.76
N GLU A 40 -29.88 20.29 2.17
CA GLU A 40 -29.51 18.89 2.42
C GLU A 40 -28.21 18.54 1.69
N VAL A 41 -28.05 19.00 0.45
CA VAL A 41 -26.81 18.81 -0.32
C VAL A 41 -25.63 19.53 0.35
N ASP A 42 -25.81 20.78 0.74
CA ASP A 42 -24.79 21.58 1.43
C ASP A 42 -24.44 20.97 2.80
N ALA A 43 -25.40 20.36 3.50
CA ALA A 43 -25.14 19.62 4.72
C ALA A 43 -24.26 18.38 4.46
N VAL A 44 -24.55 17.58 3.42
CA VAL A 44 -23.70 16.43 3.05
C VAL A 44 -22.29 16.89 2.69
N LEU A 45 -22.14 17.92 1.85
CA LEU A 45 -20.83 18.46 1.48
C LEU A 45 -20.03 18.93 2.70
N TRP A 46 -20.70 19.56 3.67
CA TRP A 46 -20.07 19.95 4.92
C TRP A 46 -19.65 18.74 5.75
N LEU A 47 -20.49 17.69 5.86
CA LEU A 47 -20.10 16.44 6.53
C LEU A 47 -18.89 15.78 5.87
N GLN A 48 -18.81 15.80 4.54
CA GLN A 48 -17.64 15.32 3.79
C GLN A 48 -16.39 16.13 4.16
N ALA A 49 -16.50 17.47 4.28
CA ALA A 49 -15.40 18.32 4.72
C ALA A 49 -14.99 18.03 6.18
N VAL A 50 -15.95 17.77 7.08
CA VAL A 50 -15.67 17.38 8.47
C VAL A 50 -14.93 16.04 8.49
N ILE A 51 -15.36 15.06 7.70
CA ILE A 51 -14.69 13.76 7.59
C ILE A 51 -13.26 13.91 7.05
N ALA A 52 -13.06 14.78 6.06
CA ALA A 52 -11.75 15.04 5.46
C ALA A 52 -10.72 15.60 6.46
N THR A 53 -11.14 16.14 7.62
CA THR A 53 -10.22 16.57 8.68
C THR A 53 -9.42 15.42 9.27
N GLY A 54 -9.92 14.18 9.21
CA GLY A 54 -9.25 13.00 9.79
C GLY A 54 -9.37 12.89 11.31
N ASP A 55 -10.06 13.81 11.99
CA ASP A 55 -10.26 13.73 13.44
C ASP A 55 -11.31 12.67 13.79
N THR A 56 -10.91 11.70 14.62
CA THR A 56 -11.77 10.55 14.96
C THR A 56 -13.08 10.97 15.64
N GLY A 57 -13.02 11.93 16.57
CA GLY A 57 -14.20 12.41 17.29
C GLY A 57 -15.16 13.22 16.41
N LEU A 58 -14.63 14.03 15.49
CA LEU A 58 -15.44 14.75 14.50
C LEU A 58 -16.04 13.81 13.46
N ILE A 59 -15.30 12.80 13.00
CA ILE A 59 -15.81 11.79 12.06
C ILE A 59 -17.00 11.04 12.68
N ASP A 60 -16.89 10.59 13.93
CA ASP A 60 -17.97 9.86 14.57
C ASP A 60 -19.23 10.73 14.73
N LYS A 61 -19.06 12.01 15.08
CA LYS A 61 -20.16 12.99 15.12
C LYS A 61 -20.75 13.25 13.73
N ALA A 62 -19.93 13.31 12.70
CA ALA A 62 -20.37 13.52 11.32
C ALA A 62 -21.21 12.35 10.81
N LEU A 63 -20.77 11.12 11.07
CA LEU A 63 -21.52 9.90 10.73
C LEU A 63 -22.83 9.81 11.51
N GLU A 64 -22.85 10.19 12.79
CA GLU A 64 -24.10 10.23 13.56
C GLU A 64 -25.06 11.29 13.01
N SER A 65 -24.55 12.48 12.68
CA SER A 65 -25.35 13.56 12.09
C SER A 65 -25.92 13.19 10.72
N ALA A 66 -25.20 12.39 9.93
CA ALA A 66 -25.67 11.91 8.63
C ALA A 66 -26.95 11.08 8.73
N LYS A 67 -27.18 10.36 9.86
CA LYS A 67 -28.40 9.57 10.08
C LYS A 67 -29.66 10.41 10.21
N ALA A 68 -29.52 11.70 10.53
CA ALA A 68 -30.64 12.64 10.57
C ALA A 68 -31.11 13.06 9.17
N ILE A 69 -30.33 12.77 8.11
CA ILE A 69 -30.70 13.07 6.73
C ILE A 69 -31.60 11.93 6.23
N THR A 70 -32.89 12.22 6.11
CA THR A 70 -33.91 11.23 5.70
C THR A 70 -33.94 11.01 4.19
N THR A 71 -33.49 11.99 3.41
CA THR A 71 -33.48 11.91 1.95
C THR A 71 -32.42 10.92 1.47
N PRO A 72 -32.74 9.99 0.56
CA PRO A 72 -31.76 9.02 0.06
C PRO A 72 -30.54 9.71 -0.57
N MET A 73 -29.32 9.25 -0.24
CA MET A 73 -28.07 9.84 -0.75
C MET A 73 -28.00 9.89 -2.28
N LYS A 74 -28.57 8.89 -2.96
CA LYS A 74 -28.63 8.86 -4.43
C LYS A 74 -29.43 10.03 -5.01
N GLU A 75 -30.49 10.46 -4.32
CA GLU A 75 -31.28 11.61 -4.74
C GLU A 75 -30.51 12.91 -4.54
N LEU A 76 -29.85 13.07 -3.39
CA LEU A 76 -29.00 14.23 -3.11
C LEU A 76 -27.81 14.32 -4.09
N ALA A 77 -27.21 13.17 -4.44
CA ALA A 77 -26.15 13.09 -5.47
C ALA A 77 -26.65 13.58 -6.83
N LEU A 78 -27.86 13.21 -7.23
CA LEU A 78 -28.46 13.67 -8.48
C LEU A 78 -28.74 15.18 -8.45
N ARG A 79 -29.27 15.72 -7.35
CA ARG A 79 -29.50 17.16 -7.18
C ARG A 79 -28.18 17.93 -7.28
N TYR A 80 -27.13 17.45 -6.62
CA TYR A 80 -25.79 18.04 -6.67
C TYR A 80 -25.17 17.95 -8.06
N GLY A 81 -25.23 16.79 -8.72
CA GLY A 81 -24.75 16.60 -10.09
C GLY A 81 -25.46 17.52 -11.10
N ASN A 82 -26.77 17.70 -10.97
CA ASN A 82 -27.53 18.64 -11.79
C ASN A 82 -27.13 20.10 -11.56
N HIS A 83 -26.84 20.48 -10.31
CA HIS A 83 -26.30 21.81 -9.99
C HIS A 83 -24.95 22.02 -10.69
N LEU A 84 -24.00 21.08 -10.50
CA LEU A 84 -22.67 21.14 -11.10
C LEU A 84 -22.72 21.15 -12.64
N ALA A 85 -23.65 20.41 -13.25
CA ALA A 85 -23.79 20.38 -14.70
C ALA A 85 -24.20 21.73 -15.27
N ARG A 86 -25.02 22.48 -14.52
CA ARG A 86 -25.45 23.84 -14.90
C ARG A 86 -24.38 24.89 -14.68
N THR A 87 -23.52 24.72 -13.68
CA THR A 87 -22.49 25.73 -13.31
C THR A 87 -21.13 25.47 -13.97
N HIS A 88 -20.74 24.21 -14.14
CA HIS A 88 -19.39 23.81 -14.58
C HIS A 88 -19.40 22.83 -15.78
N GLY A 89 -20.58 22.46 -16.29
CA GLY A 89 -20.73 21.54 -17.40
C GLY A 89 -20.74 20.06 -16.98
N ALA A 90 -21.23 19.20 -17.89
CA ALA A 90 -21.53 17.79 -17.59
C ALA A 90 -20.30 16.97 -17.17
N PHE A 91 -19.12 17.25 -17.74
CA PHE A 91 -17.90 16.51 -17.39
C PHE A 91 -17.41 16.85 -15.97
N ALA A 92 -17.36 18.14 -15.62
CA ALA A 92 -17.01 18.58 -14.26
C ALA A 92 -18.02 18.08 -13.23
N ALA A 93 -19.30 17.99 -13.60
CA ALA A 93 -20.34 17.42 -12.76
C ALA A 93 -20.13 15.93 -12.48
N ALA A 94 -19.81 15.14 -13.50
CA ALA A 94 -19.57 13.71 -13.34
C ALA A 94 -18.35 13.45 -12.43
N LEU A 95 -17.26 14.21 -12.60
CA LEU A 95 -16.07 14.12 -11.74
C LEU A 95 -16.33 14.57 -10.30
N SER A 96 -17.02 15.69 -10.11
CA SER A 96 -17.17 16.30 -8.78
C SER A 96 -18.30 15.71 -7.94
N SER A 97 -19.24 14.99 -8.57
CA SER A 97 -20.30 14.24 -7.87
C SER A 97 -19.95 12.75 -7.65
N PHE A 98 -18.83 12.29 -8.22
CA PHE A 98 -18.34 10.92 -7.99
C PHE A 98 -17.99 10.71 -6.51
N GLY A 99 -18.55 9.66 -5.90
CA GLY A 99 -18.40 9.40 -4.46
C GLY A 99 -19.18 10.35 -3.53
N PHE A 100 -20.15 11.11 -4.05
CA PHE A 100 -21.01 11.95 -3.22
C PHE A 100 -21.80 11.12 -2.22
N GLY A 101 -21.73 11.46 -0.94
CA GLY A 101 -22.50 10.81 0.12
C GLY A 101 -21.98 9.43 0.55
N GLU A 102 -20.84 8.96 0.03
CA GLU A 102 -20.13 7.74 0.49
C GLU A 102 -19.41 7.98 1.83
N LEU A 103 -20.14 8.51 2.83
CA LEU A 103 -19.58 9.04 4.07
C LEU A 103 -18.84 7.98 4.89
N GLU A 104 -19.32 6.73 4.89
CA GLU A 104 -18.66 5.63 5.63
C GLU A 104 -17.31 5.26 5.03
N ASP A 105 -17.23 5.11 3.70
CA ASP A 105 -15.98 4.81 3.01
C ASP A 105 -14.99 5.98 3.10
N GLN A 106 -15.50 7.21 2.98
CA GLN A 106 -14.70 8.41 3.20
C GLN A 106 -14.17 8.49 4.63
N ALA A 107 -14.99 8.15 5.63
CA ALA A 107 -14.59 8.09 7.03
C ALA A 107 -13.51 7.02 7.26
N LYS A 108 -13.66 5.83 6.69
CA LYS A 108 -12.65 4.77 6.77
C LYS A 108 -11.32 5.24 6.19
N ARG A 109 -11.32 5.77 4.97
CA ARG A 109 -10.12 6.29 4.30
C ARG A 109 -9.47 7.43 5.08
N ALA A 110 -10.27 8.35 5.65
CA ALA A 110 -9.76 9.45 6.45
C ALA A 110 -9.09 8.97 7.74
N LYS A 111 -9.71 8.00 8.45
CA LYS A 111 -9.12 7.37 9.64
C LYS A 111 -7.82 6.62 9.32
N GLU A 112 -7.80 5.85 8.24
CA GLU A 112 -6.58 5.16 7.77
C GLU A 112 -5.46 6.15 7.42
N LYS A 113 -5.79 7.24 6.70
CA LYS A 113 -4.84 8.30 6.35
C LYS A 113 -4.28 8.98 7.60
N ALA A 114 -5.13 9.29 8.59
CA ALA A 114 -4.71 9.86 9.86
C ALA A 114 -3.80 8.91 10.66
N ALA A 115 -4.14 7.61 10.70
CA ALA A 115 -3.33 6.60 11.36
C ALA A 115 -1.95 6.45 10.71
N ARG A 116 -1.88 6.41 9.36
CA ARG A 116 -0.61 6.40 8.62
C ARG A 116 0.21 7.65 8.87
N ARG A 117 -0.41 8.83 8.94
CA ARG A 117 0.29 10.08 9.30
C ARG A 117 0.91 9.99 10.68
N HIS A 118 0.14 9.51 11.65
CA HIS A 118 0.62 9.34 13.02
C HIS A 118 1.78 8.33 13.09
N GLU A 119 1.64 7.18 12.43
CA GLU A 119 2.70 6.17 12.35
C GLU A 119 3.97 6.73 11.69
N ALA A 120 3.85 7.44 10.57
CA ALA A 120 5.01 8.01 9.89
C ALA A 120 5.71 9.06 10.76
N LEU A 121 4.97 9.96 11.42
CA LEU A 121 5.56 10.91 12.36
C LEU A 121 6.19 10.23 13.57
N SER A 122 5.66 9.08 14.00
CA SER A 122 6.24 8.29 15.08
C SER A 122 7.58 7.66 14.69
N HIS A 123 7.74 7.25 13.43
CA HIS A 123 9.01 6.73 12.91
C HIS A 123 10.02 7.84 12.55
N PHE A 124 9.56 8.89 11.88
CA PHE A 124 10.44 9.87 11.22
C PHE A 124 10.52 11.22 11.94
N GLY A 125 9.67 11.48 12.95
CA GLY A 125 9.61 12.71 13.72
C GLY A 125 8.92 13.86 12.99
N ASP A 126 9.33 14.14 11.75
CA ASP A 126 8.76 15.20 10.91
C ASP A 126 8.61 14.79 9.44
N GLU A 127 7.79 15.57 8.72
CA GLU A 127 7.51 15.35 7.30
C GLU A 127 8.77 15.49 6.44
N LYS A 128 9.66 16.41 6.77
CA LYS A 128 10.91 16.62 6.02
C LYS A 128 11.79 15.36 6.04
N THR A 129 11.87 14.69 7.18
CA THR A 129 12.66 13.49 7.40
C THR A 129 11.98 12.27 6.77
N LEU A 130 10.65 12.20 6.80
CA LEU A 130 9.87 11.17 6.09
C LEU A 130 10.15 11.18 4.58
N PHE A 131 10.18 12.37 3.97
CA PHE A 131 10.42 12.54 2.53
C PHE A 131 11.90 12.57 2.13
N ALA A 132 12.83 12.59 3.09
CA ALA A 132 14.24 12.44 2.80
C ALA A 132 14.57 11.00 2.40
N ASP A 133 15.59 10.84 1.56
CA ASP A 133 16.08 9.52 1.16
C ASP A 133 16.56 8.73 2.39
N THR A 134 15.92 7.57 2.61
CA THR A 134 16.35 6.56 3.58
C THR A 134 17.68 5.92 3.18
N ALA A 135 18.31 5.19 4.10
CA ALA A 135 19.54 4.44 3.80
C ALA A 135 19.32 3.42 2.67
N ALA A 136 18.18 2.72 2.67
CA ALA A 136 17.82 1.76 1.63
C ALA A 136 17.64 2.42 0.25
N GLU A 137 16.97 3.57 0.19
CA GLU A 137 16.80 4.33 -1.07
C GLU A 137 18.16 4.80 -1.62
N LYS A 138 19.05 5.31 -0.75
CA LYS A 138 20.42 5.69 -1.15
C LYS A 138 21.23 4.51 -1.64
N ALA A 139 21.06 3.33 -1.03
CA ALA A 139 21.71 2.11 -1.45
C ALA A 139 21.23 1.69 -2.85
N CYS A 140 19.92 1.74 -3.12
CA CYS A 140 19.36 1.46 -4.45
C CYS A 140 19.86 2.46 -5.52
N LYS A 141 19.85 3.75 -5.20
CA LYS A 141 20.39 4.81 -6.08
C LYS A 141 21.88 4.60 -6.37
N THR A 142 22.64 4.18 -5.38
CA THR A 142 24.07 3.87 -5.55
C THR A 142 24.27 2.58 -6.33
N ALA A 143 23.38 1.60 -6.18
CA ALA A 143 23.47 0.32 -6.86
C ALA A 143 23.36 0.45 -8.39
N LEU A 144 22.43 1.30 -8.83
CA LEU A 144 22.12 1.53 -10.24
C LEU A 144 22.85 2.75 -10.84
N ARG A 145 23.80 3.34 -10.12
CA ARG A 145 24.56 4.49 -10.62
C ARG A 145 25.29 4.10 -11.91
N GLY A 146 25.07 4.90 -12.96
CA GLY A 146 25.65 4.69 -14.29
C GLY A 146 24.87 3.71 -15.18
N LEU A 147 23.83 3.05 -14.66
CA LEU A 147 22.90 2.28 -15.49
C LEU A 147 21.89 3.21 -16.15
N LYS A 148 21.66 3.04 -17.47
CA LYS A 148 20.65 3.81 -18.20
C LYS A 148 19.27 3.20 -17.99
N GLN A 149 18.27 4.06 -17.85
CA GLN A 149 16.86 3.67 -17.87
C GLN A 149 16.43 3.32 -19.30
N GLN A 150 15.58 2.30 -19.45
CA GLN A 150 14.97 1.91 -20.73
C GLN A 150 13.60 2.59 -20.91
N GLY A 151 13.56 3.91 -20.66
CA GLY A 151 12.33 4.70 -20.54
C GLY A 151 12.00 4.99 -19.08
N TYR A 152 11.55 6.20 -18.78
CA TYR A 152 11.16 6.56 -17.42
C TYR A 152 9.82 5.89 -17.08
N PRO A 153 9.67 5.21 -15.92
CA PRO A 153 10.60 5.06 -14.79
C PRO A 153 11.34 3.68 -14.72
N TYR A 154 11.58 2.99 -15.83
CA TYR A 154 12.05 1.59 -15.84
C TYR A 154 13.55 1.40 -16.14
N TYR A 155 14.16 0.45 -15.44
CA TYR A 155 15.48 -0.10 -15.76
C TYR A 155 15.34 -1.45 -16.46
N ASP A 156 16.39 -1.83 -17.20
CA ASP A 156 16.52 -3.21 -17.69
C ASP A 156 16.53 -4.19 -16.49
N PRO A 157 15.58 -5.15 -16.40
CA PRO A 157 15.48 -6.02 -15.24
C PRO A 157 16.72 -6.88 -15.00
N ALA A 158 17.34 -7.40 -16.06
CA ALA A 158 18.52 -8.25 -15.94
C ALA A 158 19.75 -7.47 -15.47
N ALA A 159 20.00 -6.29 -16.06
CA ALA A 159 21.10 -5.44 -15.64
C ALA A 159 20.90 -4.89 -14.22
N ALA A 160 19.67 -4.56 -13.83
CA ALA A 160 19.38 -4.15 -12.45
C ALA A 160 19.62 -5.31 -11.47
N ALA A 161 19.15 -6.52 -11.80
CA ALA A 161 19.35 -7.72 -10.98
C ALA A 161 20.83 -8.05 -10.77
N GLU A 162 21.68 -7.90 -11.80
CA GLU A 162 23.13 -8.08 -11.67
C GLU A 162 23.73 -7.09 -10.65
N ARG A 163 23.32 -5.82 -10.71
CA ARG A 163 23.80 -4.77 -9.78
C ARG A 163 23.35 -5.04 -8.35
N PHE A 164 22.11 -5.46 -8.14
CA PHE A 164 21.62 -5.77 -6.79
C PHE A 164 22.27 -7.04 -6.23
N SER A 165 22.40 -8.09 -7.04
CA SER A 165 23.04 -9.36 -6.64
C SER A 165 24.53 -9.20 -6.30
N ALA A 166 25.21 -8.21 -6.88
CA ALA A 166 26.59 -7.88 -6.52
C ALA A 166 26.75 -7.17 -5.16
N ARG A 167 25.66 -6.86 -4.45
CA ARG A 167 25.65 -6.10 -3.21
C ARG A 167 24.93 -6.86 -2.13
N GLU A 168 25.69 -7.42 -1.19
CA GLU A 168 25.17 -8.23 -0.09
C GLU A 168 24.04 -7.54 0.70
N ALA A 169 24.11 -6.22 0.91
CA ALA A 169 23.06 -5.50 1.64
C ALA A 169 21.74 -5.32 0.87
N LEU A 170 21.68 -5.67 -0.43
CA LEU A 170 20.49 -5.55 -1.29
C LEU A 170 20.04 -6.91 -1.84
N GLN A 171 20.74 -8.00 -1.53
CA GLN A 171 20.43 -9.31 -2.07
C GLN A 171 19.57 -10.13 -1.08
N PRO A 172 18.36 -10.56 -1.44
CA PRO A 172 17.63 -11.50 -0.59
C PRO A 172 18.30 -12.88 -0.62
N HIS A 173 18.39 -13.53 0.55
CA HIS A 173 18.91 -14.91 0.66
C HIS A 173 17.80 -15.96 0.77
N THR A 174 16.58 -15.50 1.06
CA THR A 174 15.43 -16.34 1.40
C THR A 174 14.17 -15.72 0.80
N LEU A 175 13.08 -16.48 0.69
CA LEU A 175 11.83 -15.92 0.20
C LEU A 175 11.24 -14.95 1.22
N ASP A 176 11.41 -15.23 2.52
CA ASP A 176 11.04 -14.28 3.58
C ASP A 176 11.80 -12.96 3.47
N ASP A 177 13.04 -12.95 2.98
CA ASP A 177 13.78 -11.70 2.72
C ASP A 177 13.20 -10.94 1.52
N CYS A 178 12.73 -11.64 0.48
CA CYS A 178 12.02 -11.00 -0.63
C CYS A 178 10.73 -10.34 -0.14
N LEU A 179 9.91 -11.06 0.62
CA LEU A 179 8.66 -10.54 1.19
C LEU A 179 8.93 -9.34 2.10
N TYR A 180 9.90 -9.45 3.00
CA TYR A 180 10.30 -8.35 3.88
C TYR A 180 10.70 -7.09 3.11
N ALA A 181 11.41 -7.23 2.00
CA ALA A 181 11.80 -6.11 1.18
C ALA A 181 10.62 -5.44 0.47
N MET A 182 9.72 -6.23 -0.13
CA MET A 182 8.53 -5.67 -0.80
C MET A 182 7.58 -5.02 0.20
N GLU A 183 7.34 -5.66 1.36
CA GLU A 183 6.54 -5.08 2.45
C GLU A 183 7.14 -3.76 2.97
N HIS A 184 8.48 -3.66 3.05
CA HIS A 184 9.13 -2.40 3.42
C HIS A 184 8.80 -1.28 2.41
N TRP A 185 8.90 -1.55 1.11
CA TRP A 185 8.62 -0.55 0.08
C TRP A 185 7.16 -0.14 0.06
N ASP A 186 6.25 -1.10 0.11
CA ASP A 186 4.81 -0.86 0.23
C ASP A 186 4.51 -0.01 1.47
N LYS A 187 5.10 -0.36 2.61
CA LYS A 187 4.91 0.40 3.86
C LYS A 187 5.44 1.82 3.73
N LEU A 188 6.67 2.02 3.23
CA LEU A 188 7.24 3.35 3.06
C LEU A 188 6.42 4.20 2.09
N TYR A 189 5.94 3.60 1.00
CA TYR A 189 5.04 4.24 0.04
C TYR A 189 3.75 4.70 0.72
N TRP A 190 3.05 3.80 1.42
CA TRP A 190 1.77 4.14 2.06
C TRP A 190 1.90 5.14 3.19
N LEU A 191 3.02 5.12 3.94
CA LEU A 191 3.31 6.17 4.91
C LEU A 191 3.40 7.54 4.20
N ARG A 192 4.15 7.66 3.10
CA ARG A 192 4.25 8.91 2.33
C ARG A 192 2.95 9.30 1.64
N ALA A 193 2.20 8.33 1.10
CA ALA A 193 0.92 8.53 0.41
C ALA A 193 -0.18 9.13 1.30
N ALA A 194 0.03 9.19 2.61
CA ALA A 194 -0.87 9.88 3.52
C ALA A 194 -0.79 11.43 3.41
N TRP A 195 0.14 11.99 2.62
CA TRP A 195 0.29 13.43 2.36
C TRP A 195 -0.15 13.80 0.94
N GLU A 196 -0.60 15.05 0.73
CA GLU A 196 -1.19 15.48 -0.56
C GLU A 196 -0.20 15.59 -1.72
N ASN A 197 1.10 15.69 -1.45
CA ASN A 197 2.16 15.83 -2.45
C ASN A 197 3.05 14.58 -2.55
N SER A 198 2.54 13.41 -2.17
CA SER A 198 3.26 12.16 -2.35
C SER A 198 3.33 11.80 -3.83
N GLY A 199 4.55 11.80 -4.39
CA GLY A 199 4.79 11.24 -5.72
C GLY A 199 4.89 9.72 -5.68
N ASP A 200 5.02 9.12 -6.87
CA ASP A 200 5.31 7.70 -7.02
C ASP A 200 6.70 7.33 -6.47
N GLN A 201 6.91 6.04 -6.28
CA GLN A 201 8.17 5.48 -5.84
C GLN A 201 9.31 5.80 -6.82
N TRP A 202 10.52 6.02 -6.28
CA TRP A 202 11.69 6.28 -7.11
C TRP A 202 11.99 5.09 -8.05
N PRO A 203 12.39 5.33 -9.31
CA PRO A 203 12.75 4.28 -10.27
C PRO A 203 13.71 3.21 -9.74
N GLN A 204 14.68 3.61 -8.91
CA GLN A 204 15.68 2.69 -8.37
C GLN A 204 15.13 1.79 -7.28
N VAL A 205 14.14 2.28 -6.54
CA VAL A 205 13.44 1.51 -5.51
C VAL A 205 12.47 0.54 -6.19
N GLN A 206 11.71 1.00 -7.19
CA GLN A 206 10.87 0.13 -8.02
C GLN A 206 11.68 -0.99 -8.68
N ALA A 207 12.88 -0.71 -9.16
CA ALA A 207 13.77 -1.73 -9.71
C ALA A 207 14.20 -2.77 -8.66
N HIS A 208 14.44 -2.35 -7.42
CA HIS A 208 14.78 -3.27 -6.33
C HIS A 208 13.59 -4.11 -5.88
N ASP A 209 12.40 -3.52 -5.81
CA ASP A 209 11.14 -4.22 -5.55
C ASP A 209 10.87 -5.30 -6.62
N ASN A 210 10.98 -4.93 -7.90
CA ASN A 210 10.87 -5.87 -9.02
C ASN A 210 11.92 -6.98 -8.97
N TYR A 211 13.15 -6.64 -8.59
CA TYR A 211 14.21 -7.62 -8.38
C TYR A 211 13.84 -8.61 -7.27
N CYS A 212 13.35 -8.14 -6.12
CA CYS A 212 12.92 -9.01 -5.01
C CYS A 212 11.77 -9.94 -5.43
N PHE A 213 10.79 -9.43 -6.18
CA PHE A 213 9.72 -10.25 -6.74
C PHE A 213 10.24 -11.33 -7.68
N ALA A 214 11.14 -10.99 -8.61
CA ALA A 214 11.76 -11.96 -9.52
C ALA A 214 12.60 -13.01 -8.78
N MET A 215 13.22 -12.66 -7.65
CA MET A 215 13.97 -13.60 -6.81
C MET A 215 13.07 -14.68 -6.18
N LEU A 216 11.76 -14.45 -6.04
CA LEU A 216 10.83 -15.49 -5.58
C LEU A 216 10.78 -16.71 -6.51
N ALA A 217 11.12 -16.55 -7.80
CA ALA A 217 11.21 -17.65 -8.75
C ALA A 217 12.55 -18.39 -8.70
N ASN A 218 13.59 -17.78 -8.10
CA ASN A 218 14.97 -18.24 -8.19
C ASN A 218 15.53 -18.76 -6.85
N ILE A 219 14.95 -18.33 -5.73
CA ILE A 219 15.34 -18.80 -4.39
C ILE A 219 14.49 -20.01 -4.02
N ARG A 220 15.12 -21.12 -3.66
CA ARG A 220 14.39 -22.31 -3.19
C ARG A 220 13.73 -22.00 -1.83
N PRO A 221 12.42 -22.26 -1.67
CA PRO A 221 11.76 -22.26 -0.36
C PRO A 221 12.51 -23.15 0.63
N ARG A 222 12.66 -22.69 1.87
CA ARG A 222 13.30 -23.45 2.95
C ARG A 222 12.31 -24.33 3.72
N SER A 223 11.04 -23.93 3.74
CA SER A 223 9.97 -24.52 4.56
C SER A 223 8.60 -24.29 3.94
N GLN A 224 7.62 -25.13 4.33
CA GLN A 224 6.29 -25.13 3.70
C GLN A 224 5.58 -23.85 3.99
N GLU A 225 5.77 -23.39 5.21
CA GLU A 225 5.29 -22.14 5.75
C GLU A 225 5.82 -20.96 4.94
N GLU A 226 7.10 -20.98 4.53
CA GLU A 226 7.69 -19.92 3.70
C GLU A 226 7.08 -19.90 2.29
N ALA A 227 6.80 -21.05 1.67
CA ALA A 227 6.13 -21.05 0.37
C ALA A 227 4.65 -20.71 0.44
N ILE A 228 3.95 -21.14 1.49
CA ILE A 228 2.55 -20.74 1.72
C ILE A 228 2.46 -19.23 1.86
N ARG A 229 3.37 -18.59 2.63
CA ARG A 229 3.42 -17.12 2.72
C ARG A 229 3.60 -16.45 1.36
N VAL A 230 4.47 -16.97 0.50
CA VAL A 230 4.62 -16.43 -0.86
C VAL A 230 3.35 -16.63 -1.68
N LEU A 231 2.69 -17.79 -1.58
CA LEU A 231 1.44 -18.05 -2.28
C LEU A 231 0.33 -17.09 -1.83
N GLU A 232 0.20 -16.85 -0.52
CA GLU A 232 -0.75 -15.90 0.06
C GLU A 232 -0.45 -14.45 -0.30
N TYR A 233 0.82 -14.15 -0.59
CA TYR A 233 1.25 -12.83 -1.05
C TYR A 233 0.93 -12.56 -2.53
N LEU A 234 0.70 -13.59 -3.35
CA LEU A 234 0.35 -13.44 -4.77
C LEU A 234 -1.15 -13.15 -4.93
N ASP A 235 -1.52 -11.87 -4.85
CA ASP A 235 -2.85 -11.38 -5.22
C ASP A 235 -3.03 -11.25 -6.74
N ASP A 236 -4.23 -10.89 -7.19
CA ASP A 236 -4.61 -10.79 -8.60
C ASP A 236 -3.63 -9.90 -9.40
N ASP A 237 -3.26 -8.73 -8.86
CA ASP A 237 -2.33 -7.80 -9.50
C ASP A 237 -0.92 -8.41 -9.65
N ARG A 238 -0.43 -9.14 -8.64
CA ARG A 238 0.89 -9.81 -8.70
C ARG A 238 0.86 -11.05 -9.59
N MET A 239 -0.30 -11.70 -9.72
CA MET A 239 -0.50 -12.85 -10.59
C MET A 239 -0.45 -12.51 -12.07
N ASP A 240 -0.78 -11.27 -12.45
CA ASP A 240 -0.67 -10.76 -13.82
C ASP A 240 0.78 -10.44 -14.25
N ARG A 241 1.74 -10.48 -13.32
CA ARG A 241 3.14 -10.23 -13.61
C ARG A 241 3.79 -11.39 -14.36
N ASN A 242 4.72 -11.07 -15.25
CA ASN A 242 5.44 -12.05 -16.08
C ASN A 242 6.16 -13.14 -15.26
N GLU A 243 6.62 -12.82 -14.05
CA GLU A 243 7.36 -13.74 -13.20
C GLU A 243 6.44 -14.74 -12.47
N ALA A 244 5.13 -14.48 -12.35
CA ALA A 244 4.20 -15.26 -11.51
C ALA A 244 4.20 -16.76 -11.84
N ALA A 245 4.18 -17.12 -13.13
CA ALA A 245 4.23 -18.52 -13.55
C ALA A 245 5.52 -19.23 -13.13
N ALA A 246 6.66 -18.53 -13.14
CA ALA A 246 7.94 -19.07 -12.70
C ALA A 246 7.99 -19.21 -11.16
N ILE A 247 7.42 -18.24 -10.44
CA ILE A 247 7.27 -18.29 -8.98
C ILE A 247 6.46 -19.53 -8.58
N LEU A 248 5.27 -19.72 -9.15
CA LEU A 248 4.42 -20.88 -8.86
C LEU A 248 5.14 -22.21 -9.11
N ARG A 249 5.87 -22.32 -10.23
CA ARG A 249 6.70 -23.51 -10.51
C ARG A 249 7.75 -23.73 -9.43
N ASN A 250 8.45 -22.68 -9.00
CA ASN A 250 9.44 -22.77 -7.94
C ASN A 250 8.82 -23.26 -6.60
N LEU A 251 7.63 -22.76 -6.24
CA LEU A 251 6.92 -23.17 -5.02
C LEU A 251 6.47 -24.64 -5.05
N VAL A 252 6.09 -25.16 -6.23
CA VAL A 252 5.62 -26.54 -6.42
C VAL A 252 6.79 -27.53 -6.55
N VAL A 253 7.77 -27.24 -7.41
CA VAL A 253 8.90 -28.13 -7.72
C VAL A 253 9.81 -28.34 -6.51
N SER A 254 9.86 -27.37 -5.59
CA SER A 254 10.69 -27.45 -4.39
C SER A 254 10.26 -28.55 -3.41
N GLY A 255 9.12 -29.21 -3.67
CA GLY A 255 8.79 -30.51 -3.12
C GLY A 255 8.54 -30.44 -1.62
N TRP A 256 7.40 -29.87 -1.23
CA TRP A 256 6.78 -30.21 0.05
C TRP A 256 6.65 -31.72 0.03
N GLY A 257 7.34 -32.41 0.94
CA GLY A 257 7.33 -33.86 0.98
C GLY A 257 5.89 -34.34 1.01
N PHE A 258 5.34 -34.69 -0.16
CA PHE A 258 4.22 -35.58 -0.26
C PHE A 258 4.74 -36.83 0.44
N LYS A 259 4.34 -37.02 1.70
CA LYS A 259 4.35 -38.35 2.29
C LYS A 259 3.66 -39.19 1.23
N ASN A 260 4.43 -40.05 0.57
CA ASN A 260 3.88 -41.07 -0.30
C ASN A 260 2.77 -41.71 0.54
N TYR A 261 1.52 -41.43 0.21
CA TYR A 261 0.45 -42.31 0.61
C TYR A 261 0.79 -43.58 -0.13
N ALA A 262 1.50 -44.48 0.56
CA ALA A 262 1.74 -45.82 0.09
C ALA A 262 0.35 -46.36 -0.27
N VAL A 263 0.10 -46.53 -1.56
CA VAL A 263 -1.04 -47.27 -2.05
C VAL A 263 -0.87 -48.65 -1.42
N MET A 264 -1.64 -48.94 -0.37
CA MET A 264 -1.75 -50.29 0.15
C MET A 264 -2.38 -51.10 -0.97
N THR A 265 -1.56 -51.74 -1.78
CA THR A 265 -2.02 -52.82 -2.64
C THR A 265 -2.41 -53.95 -1.71
N GLU A 266 -3.71 -54.11 -1.48
CA GLU A 266 -4.30 -55.33 -0.95
C GLU A 266 -3.88 -56.50 -1.84
N SER A 267 -2.87 -57.24 -1.39
CA SER A 267 -2.54 -58.55 -1.91
C SER A 267 -2.50 -59.51 -0.75
N SER A 268 -3.68 -59.92 -0.30
CA SER A 268 -3.88 -61.13 0.52
C SER A 268 -5.37 -61.38 0.74
N LEU A 269 -6.03 -62.01 -0.22
CA LEU A 269 -7.11 -62.94 0.07
C LEU A 269 -6.92 -64.18 -0.82
N THR A 270 -6.28 -65.16 -0.19
CA THR A 270 -6.25 -66.59 -0.52
C THR A 270 -7.65 -67.15 -0.75
N VAL A 271 -7.78 -67.97 -1.79
CA VAL A 271 -8.51 -69.25 -1.78
C VAL A 271 -7.56 -70.31 -2.31
#